data_AF-A0AA37TQL0-F1
#
_entry.id   AF-A0AA37TQL0-F1
#
_cell.length_a   1.000
_cell.length_b   1.000
_cell.length_c   1.000
_cell.angle_alpha   90.00
_cell.angle_beta   90.00
_cell.angle_gamma   90.00
#
_symmetry.space_group_name_H-M   'P 1'
#
loop_
_entity.id
_entity.type
_entity.pdbx_description
1 polymer ?
#
loop_
_entity_poly.entity_id
_entity_poly.type
_entity_poly.pdbx_seq_one_letter_code
_entity_poly.pdbx_strand_id
1 'polypeptide(L)'
;MSDTPLFPFGPILFFGDSVTAGLTAGAPQLFSGPQTVARGIAGQSTRDMARRLRSDIALYGARGLHLIAGRDDILSGDGASSLEQITADIAAMLQDARDLYVRTWVGSIPPVDPAAPATAGLPAARIGQVNAWLREHAPAYGAQFIDYDPVLATETGALRPAFSDDGIRLNAAGEAALRATMMAALTAPGVEQIWAPPESEDAARRRKFLHHFGYLDSNTRYPSPFIQFAGKPGASHYGVPFDANGFLNAAPIVERKPAGETRILVVGDSTTIDGGDIAKTLPGRIERILRADGLAGAKVYNFGVMSSCLTQMTHLIWSRLMNYSPDALIVVSGSTDLFQPWTYDPRPGYPYNAFITERLYDHFFDTHDPRAREDGLSYDALITLIYGELKRLRAEVGWQSPGWEDAVVHQYERAAHRLTKLSHDHRVPIVSVLQPTILRKRHLTEVERGVASGAFLAYLDRQYTKLEAFTAQLAARRPYRRTFTALDLSGIFRDREEGTFYDIVHYDDPAREIVAARLATEIRGALERARPRTPFARALRLLGSRRR
;
A
#
# COMPACT_ATOMS: atom_id res chain seq x y z
N MET A 1 31.60 5.19 -6.67
CA MET A 1 30.94 3.89 -6.41
C MET A 1 31.26 3.02 -7.61
N SER A 2 31.68 1.76 -7.43
CA SER A 2 32.08 0.91 -8.57
C SER A 2 30.88 0.70 -9.50
N ASP A 3 31.07 0.91 -10.81
CA ASP A 3 30.06 0.65 -11.86
C ASP A 3 29.77 -0.85 -12.05
N THR A 4 30.37 -1.72 -11.23
CA THR A 4 30.14 -3.16 -11.28
C THR A 4 28.82 -3.50 -10.58
N PRO A 5 27.88 -4.19 -11.27
CA PRO A 5 26.64 -4.59 -10.66
C PRO A 5 26.85 -5.60 -9.52
N LEU A 6 26.09 -5.47 -8.43
CA LEU A 6 26.16 -6.37 -7.26
C LEU A 6 25.75 -7.82 -7.61
N PHE A 7 24.80 -7.99 -8.53
CA PHE A 7 24.34 -9.29 -9.01
C PHE A 7 24.62 -9.43 -10.51
N PRO A 8 24.82 -10.66 -11.02
CA PRO A 8 25.11 -10.88 -12.44
C PRO A 8 23.92 -10.54 -13.35
N PHE A 9 22.71 -10.47 -12.80
CA PHE A 9 21.49 -10.02 -13.48
C PHE A 9 20.53 -9.39 -12.46
N GLY A 10 19.52 -8.67 -12.93
CA GLY A 10 18.49 -8.12 -12.06
C GLY A 10 17.31 -7.51 -12.82
N PRO A 11 16.29 -7.02 -12.10
CA PRO A 11 16.20 -6.99 -10.64
C PRO A 11 15.91 -8.36 -10.02
N ILE A 12 16.41 -8.63 -8.81
CA ILE A 12 16.04 -9.77 -7.97
C ILE A 12 14.92 -9.32 -7.01
N LEU A 13 13.81 -10.03 -7.05
CA LEU A 13 12.67 -9.84 -6.16
C LEU A 13 12.87 -10.63 -4.86
N PHE A 14 12.97 -9.94 -3.73
CA PHE A 14 13.05 -10.55 -2.39
C PHE A 14 11.65 -10.61 -1.81
N PHE A 15 11.03 -11.78 -1.90
CA PHE A 15 9.61 -11.99 -1.71
C PHE A 15 9.36 -12.86 -0.48
N GLY A 16 8.41 -12.47 0.36
CA GLY A 16 8.15 -13.25 1.56
C GLY A 16 7.14 -12.66 2.53
N ASP A 17 7.12 -13.29 3.69
CA ASP A 17 6.35 -12.93 4.87
C ASP A 17 7.16 -12.00 5.80
N SER A 18 6.91 -12.07 7.12
CA SER A 18 7.61 -11.28 8.13
C SER A 18 9.13 -11.44 8.14
N VAL A 19 9.68 -12.58 7.72
CA VAL A 19 11.15 -12.78 7.67
C VAL A 19 11.78 -11.86 6.62
N THR A 20 11.21 -11.84 5.42
CA THR A 20 11.71 -11.01 4.32
C THR A 20 11.46 -9.54 4.61
N ALA A 21 10.36 -9.19 5.29
CA ALA A 21 10.11 -7.82 5.74
C ALA A 21 11.20 -7.33 6.73
N GLY A 22 11.59 -8.17 7.70
CA GLY A 22 12.70 -7.87 8.63
C GLY A 22 14.04 -7.71 7.91
N LEU A 23 14.41 -8.72 7.09
CA LEU A 23 15.64 -8.71 6.29
C LEU A 23 15.80 -7.43 5.45
N THR A 24 14.70 -6.99 4.81
CA THR A 24 14.73 -5.80 3.94
C THR A 24 14.80 -4.50 4.73
N ALA A 25 14.08 -4.41 5.85
CA ALA A 25 14.15 -3.27 6.77
C ALA A 25 15.54 -3.14 7.42
N GLY A 26 16.22 -4.26 7.73
CA GLY A 26 17.55 -4.29 8.32
C GLY A 26 18.72 -3.97 7.36
N ALA A 27 18.45 -3.76 6.07
CA ALA A 27 19.47 -3.45 5.07
C ALA A 27 18.98 -2.47 3.97
N PRO A 28 18.49 -1.27 4.31
CA PRO A 28 17.87 -0.37 3.34
C PRO A 28 18.76 -0.02 2.14
N GLN A 29 20.09 0.05 2.35
CA GLN A 29 21.05 0.37 1.29
C GLN A 29 21.24 -0.76 0.26
N LEU A 30 20.94 -2.01 0.64
CA LEU A 30 20.92 -3.11 -0.32
C LEU A 30 19.70 -2.98 -1.25
N PHE A 31 18.58 -2.45 -0.74
CA PHE A 31 17.28 -2.39 -1.42
C PHE A 31 16.94 -1.03 -2.04
N SER A 32 17.88 -0.07 -2.00
CA SER A 32 17.71 1.26 -2.60
C SER A 32 18.14 1.34 -4.07
N GLY A 33 18.81 0.28 -4.58
CA GLY A 33 19.35 0.23 -5.94
C GLY A 33 18.45 -0.50 -6.95
N PRO A 34 18.73 -0.40 -8.26
CA PRO A 34 17.89 -0.96 -9.31
C PRO A 34 17.93 -2.50 -9.42
N GLN A 35 18.88 -3.16 -8.74
CA GLN A 35 19.08 -4.61 -8.87
C GLN A 35 18.27 -5.45 -7.89
N THR A 36 17.60 -4.83 -6.94
CA THR A 36 16.92 -5.52 -5.84
C THR A 36 15.57 -4.91 -5.59
N VAL A 37 14.58 -5.75 -5.28
CA VAL A 37 13.25 -5.28 -4.92
C VAL A 37 12.80 -5.97 -3.64
N ALA A 38 12.52 -5.19 -2.60
CA ALA A 38 11.98 -5.66 -1.34
C ALA A 38 10.46 -5.88 -1.42
N ARG A 39 9.99 -7.13 -1.34
CA ARG A 39 8.56 -7.52 -1.33
C ARG A 39 8.21 -8.54 -0.26
N GLY A 40 8.83 -8.39 0.90
CA GLY A 40 8.35 -8.96 2.16
C GLY A 40 7.16 -8.17 2.71
N ILE A 41 6.07 -8.86 3.06
CA ILE A 41 4.93 -8.24 3.75
C ILE A 41 4.65 -9.09 4.97
N ALA A 42 4.91 -8.53 6.14
CA ALA A 42 4.67 -9.20 7.40
C ALA A 42 3.17 -9.46 7.62
N GLY A 43 2.87 -10.60 8.25
CA GLY A 43 1.52 -11.12 8.45
C GLY A 43 0.88 -11.81 7.25
N GLN A 44 1.58 -11.95 6.11
CA GLN A 44 1.01 -12.64 4.94
C GLN A 44 1.14 -14.15 5.05
N SER A 45 0.06 -14.84 4.72
CA SER A 45 0.06 -16.29 4.46
C SER A 45 0.68 -16.62 3.09
N THR A 46 1.11 -17.86 2.89
CA THR A 46 1.54 -18.38 1.59
C THR A 46 0.45 -18.22 0.52
N ARG A 47 -0.82 -18.24 0.93
CA ARG A 47 -1.96 -18.01 0.03
C ARG A 47 -2.03 -16.57 -0.48
N ASP A 48 -1.79 -15.59 0.39
CA ASP A 48 -1.77 -14.17 0.00
C ASP A 48 -0.56 -13.87 -0.88
N MET A 49 0.57 -14.50 -0.56
CA MET A 49 1.79 -14.47 -1.36
C MET A 49 1.57 -15.06 -2.76
N ALA A 50 0.98 -16.26 -2.87
CA ALA A 50 0.70 -16.90 -4.16
C ALA A 50 -0.19 -16.03 -5.06
N ARG A 51 -1.20 -15.36 -4.50
CA ARG A 51 -2.10 -14.46 -5.26
C ARG A 51 -1.40 -13.27 -5.90
N ARG A 52 -0.24 -12.83 -5.37
CA ARG A 52 0.46 -11.62 -5.87
C ARG A 52 1.76 -11.91 -6.59
N LEU A 53 2.35 -13.10 -6.51
CA LEU A 53 3.70 -13.36 -7.03
C LEU A 53 3.83 -13.05 -8.53
N ARG A 54 2.89 -13.52 -9.37
CA ARG A 54 2.93 -13.26 -10.82
C ARG A 54 2.88 -11.77 -11.13
N SER A 55 1.99 -11.06 -10.43
CA SER A 55 1.83 -9.61 -10.52
C SER A 55 3.11 -8.91 -10.12
N ASP A 56 3.73 -9.27 -8.99
CA ASP A 56 4.97 -8.68 -8.51
C ASP A 56 6.14 -8.96 -9.46
N ILE A 57 6.35 -10.21 -9.91
CA ILE A 57 7.39 -10.51 -10.89
C ILE A 57 7.22 -9.65 -12.14
N ALA A 58 5.99 -9.54 -12.66
CA ALA A 58 5.71 -8.77 -13.87
C ALA A 58 6.07 -7.31 -13.63
N LEU A 59 5.44 -6.76 -12.61
CA LEU A 59 5.59 -5.40 -12.14
C LEU A 59 7.04 -4.94 -11.99
N TYR A 60 7.90 -5.74 -11.35
CA TYR A 60 9.32 -5.39 -11.13
C TYR A 60 10.23 -5.78 -12.30
N GLY A 61 9.70 -6.39 -13.36
CA GLY A 61 10.52 -7.00 -14.41
C GLY A 61 11.54 -7.98 -13.84
N ALA A 62 11.18 -8.66 -12.74
CA ALA A 62 12.13 -9.42 -11.94
C ALA A 62 12.72 -10.57 -12.75
N ARG A 63 14.05 -10.67 -12.74
CA ARG A 63 14.81 -11.75 -13.40
C ARG A 63 15.28 -12.81 -12.40
N GLY A 64 15.25 -12.47 -11.11
CA GLY A 64 15.46 -13.39 -10.01
C GLY A 64 14.38 -13.28 -8.94
N LEU A 65 14.20 -14.35 -8.17
CA LEU A 65 13.29 -14.44 -7.03
C LEU A 65 14.06 -15.07 -5.87
N HIS A 66 14.10 -14.37 -4.74
CA HIS A 66 14.47 -14.94 -3.45
C HIS A 66 13.19 -15.06 -2.61
N LEU A 67 12.81 -16.29 -2.27
CA LEU A 67 11.55 -16.62 -1.61
C LEU A 67 11.81 -17.15 -0.19
N ILE A 68 11.20 -16.56 0.82
CA ILE A 68 11.02 -17.16 2.16
C ILE A 68 9.53 -17.09 2.50
N ALA A 69 8.89 -18.22 2.76
CA ALA A 69 7.45 -18.30 2.88
C ALA A 69 7.01 -19.37 3.89
N GLY A 70 5.93 -19.10 4.64
CA GLY A 70 5.24 -20.07 5.48
C GLY A 70 5.44 -19.88 6.98
N ARG A 71 6.26 -18.91 7.41
CA ARG A 71 6.44 -18.64 8.84
C ARG A 71 5.16 -18.09 9.46
N ASP A 72 4.56 -17.09 8.81
CA ASP A 72 3.38 -16.43 9.34
C ASP A 72 2.14 -17.34 9.27
N ASP A 73 2.09 -18.27 8.30
CA ASP A 73 1.12 -19.38 8.31
C ASP A 73 1.24 -20.25 9.56
N ILE A 74 2.44 -20.72 9.86
CA ILE A 74 2.70 -21.65 10.97
C ILE A 74 2.49 -20.96 12.32
N LEU A 75 2.87 -19.68 12.45
CA LEU A 75 2.86 -18.96 13.72
C LEU A 75 1.57 -18.14 13.96
N SER A 76 0.53 -18.32 13.15
CA SER A 76 -0.75 -17.58 13.26
C SER A 76 -1.73 -18.11 14.34
N GLY A 77 -1.34 -19.10 15.15
CA GLY A 77 -2.17 -19.63 16.25
C GLY A 77 -3.36 -20.47 15.77
N ASP A 78 -4.57 -20.22 16.29
CA ASP A 78 -5.81 -20.97 16.01
C ASP A 78 -6.26 -20.96 14.53
N GLY A 79 -5.57 -20.19 13.66
CA GLY A 79 -5.79 -20.09 12.22
C GLY A 79 -4.70 -20.71 11.35
N ALA A 80 -3.74 -21.46 11.92
CA ALA A 80 -2.58 -21.96 11.19
C ALA A 80 -2.96 -22.88 10.02
N SER A 81 -2.52 -22.51 8.81
CA SER A 81 -2.65 -23.32 7.60
C SER A 81 -2.08 -24.73 7.81
N SER A 82 -2.67 -25.73 7.16
CA SER A 82 -2.13 -27.08 7.17
C SER A 82 -0.80 -27.14 6.42
N LEU A 83 0.04 -28.15 6.72
CA LEU A 83 1.30 -28.37 6.01
C LEU A 83 1.06 -28.54 4.51
N GLU A 84 0.00 -29.26 4.13
CA GLU A 84 -0.40 -29.49 2.75
C GLU A 84 -0.77 -28.18 2.05
N GLN A 85 -1.51 -27.29 2.72
CA GLN A 85 -1.87 -25.99 2.15
C GLN A 85 -0.63 -25.10 1.94
N ILE A 86 0.26 -25.04 2.93
CA ILE A 86 1.50 -24.24 2.86
C ILE A 86 2.37 -24.72 1.70
N THR A 87 2.64 -26.03 1.65
CA THR A 87 3.47 -26.63 0.59
C THR A 87 2.82 -26.53 -0.79
N ALA A 88 1.48 -26.64 -0.90
CA ALA A 88 0.77 -26.44 -2.16
C ALA A 88 0.86 -25.00 -2.68
N ASP A 89 0.70 -24.00 -1.81
CA ASP A 89 0.84 -22.59 -2.19
C ASP A 89 2.29 -22.25 -2.60
N ILE A 90 3.28 -22.80 -1.88
CA ILE A 90 4.69 -22.66 -2.24
C ILE A 90 4.99 -23.34 -3.58
N ALA A 91 4.47 -24.57 -3.80
CA ALA A 91 4.60 -25.26 -5.08
C ALA A 91 4.03 -24.44 -6.23
N ALA A 92 2.85 -23.83 -6.04
CA ALA A 92 2.25 -22.94 -7.02
C ALA A 92 3.13 -21.71 -7.31
N MET A 93 3.72 -21.11 -6.28
CA MET A 93 4.66 -19.99 -6.45
C MET A 93 5.95 -20.39 -7.19
N LEU A 94 6.51 -21.55 -6.88
CA LEU A 94 7.69 -22.08 -7.57
C LEU A 94 7.39 -22.41 -9.04
N GLN A 95 6.21 -22.98 -9.30
CA GLN A 95 5.70 -23.23 -10.65
C GLN A 95 5.52 -21.91 -11.42
N ASP A 96 4.89 -20.91 -10.81
CA ASP A 96 4.74 -19.59 -11.40
C ASP A 96 6.10 -18.97 -11.74
N ALA A 97 7.06 -18.99 -10.83
CA ALA A 97 8.39 -18.43 -11.07
C ALA A 97 9.12 -19.16 -12.22
N ARG A 98 8.97 -20.49 -12.29
CA ARG A 98 9.49 -21.32 -13.39
C ARG A 98 8.84 -20.96 -14.72
N ASP A 99 7.51 -20.91 -14.78
CA ASP A 99 6.75 -20.57 -16.00
C ASP A 99 7.03 -19.14 -16.48
N LEU A 100 7.45 -18.29 -15.56
CA LEU A 100 7.84 -16.91 -15.81
C LEU A 100 9.35 -16.74 -16.07
N TYR A 101 10.12 -17.82 -16.13
CA TYR A 101 11.56 -17.87 -16.41
C TYR A 101 12.41 -17.04 -15.44
N VAL A 102 12.00 -17.02 -14.18
CA VAL A 102 12.67 -16.28 -13.10
C VAL A 102 13.59 -17.21 -12.32
N ARG A 103 14.89 -16.93 -12.31
CA ARG A 103 15.86 -17.70 -11.52
C ARG A 103 15.46 -17.62 -10.05
N THR A 104 15.15 -18.76 -9.44
CA THR A 104 14.56 -18.79 -8.10
C THR A 104 15.51 -19.41 -7.08
N TRP A 105 15.62 -18.74 -5.95
CA TRP A 105 16.17 -19.26 -4.71
C TRP A 105 15.07 -19.31 -3.66
N VAL A 106 14.91 -20.44 -3.01
CA VAL A 106 13.96 -20.58 -1.90
C VAL A 106 14.73 -20.89 -0.62
N GLY A 107 14.63 -19.98 0.34
CA GLY A 107 15.28 -20.10 1.63
C GLY A 107 14.47 -20.96 2.59
N SER A 108 15.16 -21.68 3.48
CA SER A 108 14.51 -22.31 4.62
C SER A 108 13.80 -21.26 5.49
N ILE A 109 12.69 -21.64 6.10
CA ILE A 109 12.06 -20.86 7.15
C ILE A 109 13.02 -20.89 8.36
N PRO A 110 13.45 -19.73 8.91
CA PRO A 110 14.33 -19.70 10.07
C PRO A 110 13.74 -20.49 11.26
N PRO A 111 14.60 -21.18 12.04
CA PRO A 111 14.15 -21.89 13.23
C PRO A 111 13.57 -20.93 14.27
N VAL A 112 12.80 -21.49 15.21
CA VAL A 112 12.39 -20.82 16.44
C VAL A 112 12.92 -21.59 17.64
N ASP A 113 13.00 -20.96 18.79
CA ASP A 113 13.30 -21.64 20.05
C ASP A 113 12.00 -22.25 20.61
N PRO A 114 11.83 -23.58 20.60
CA PRO A 114 10.61 -24.22 21.09
C PRO A 114 10.39 -24.02 22.60
N ALA A 115 11.44 -23.66 23.36
CA ALA A 115 11.36 -23.38 24.79
C ALA A 115 10.95 -21.92 25.10
N ALA A 116 10.89 -21.04 24.11
CA ALA A 116 10.51 -19.66 24.31
C ALA A 116 9.02 -19.54 24.71
N PRO A 117 8.66 -18.68 25.69
CA PRO A 117 7.26 -18.48 26.05
C PRO A 117 6.37 -18.07 24.86
N ALA A 118 6.95 -17.39 23.87
CA ALA A 118 6.24 -16.94 22.68
C ALA A 118 5.87 -18.08 21.71
N THR A 119 6.52 -19.25 21.79
CA THR A 119 6.21 -20.42 20.95
C THR A 119 5.21 -21.38 21.58
N ALA A 120 4.80 -21.13 22.82
CA ALA A 120 3.87 -22.00 23.54
C ALA A 120 2.53 -22.12 22.79
N GLY A 121 2.13 -23.35 22.46
CA GLY A 121 0.90 -23.64 21.71
C GLY A 121 0.98 -23.43 20.20
N LEU A 122 2.10 -22.95 19.67
CA LEU A 122 2.31 -22.82 18.22
C LEU A 122 2.86 -24.11 17.62
N PRO A 123 2.48 -24.48 16.38
CA PRO A 123 2.95 -25.68 15.71
C PRO A 123 4.38 -25.53 15.14
N ALA A 124 5.33 -25.08 15.96
CA ALA A 124 6.72 -24.76 15.56
C ALA A 124 7.45 -25.92 14.85
N ALA A 125 7.13 -27.17 15.20
CA ALA A 125 7.70 -28.35 14.54
C ALA A 125 7.39 -28.41 13.02
N ARG A 126 6.33 -27.73 12.55
CA ARG A 126 6.00 -27.65 11.11
C ARG A 126 7.06 -26.90 10.31
N ILE A 127 7.86 -26.03 10.94
CA ILE A 127 8.97 -25.34 10.27
C ILE A 127 9.95 -26.36 9.68
N GLY A 128 10.35 -27.35 10.48
CA GLY A 128 11.24 -28.43 10.02
C GLY A 128 10.60 -29.27 8.92
N GLN A 129 9.29 -29.51 8.97
CA GLN A 129 8.55 -30.27 7.95
C GLN A 129 8.49 -29.52 6.61
N VAL A 130 8.18 -28.22 6.63
CA VAL A 130 8.18 -27.38 5.42
C VAL A 130 9.61 -27.27 4.86
N ASN A 131 10.62 -27.07 5.71
CA ASN A 131 12.02 -27.00 5.28
C ASN A 131 12.52 -28.31 4.66
N ALA A 132 12.12 -29.45 5.22
CA ALA A 132 12.39 -30.76 4.62
C ALA A 132 11.74 -30.90 3.25
N TRP A 133 10.45 -30.53 3.14
CA TRP A 133 9.73 -30.54 1.87
C TRP A 133 10.39 -29.63 0.83
N LEU A 134 10.75 -28.40 1.21
CA LEU A 134 11.43 -27.43 0.35
C LEU A 134 12.76 -27.98 -0.19
N ARG A 135 13.58 -28.57 0.68
CA ARG A 135 14.88 -29.15 0.32
C ARG A 135 14.71 -30.27 -0.73
N GLU A 136 13.67 -31.08 -0.59
CA GLU A 136 13.37 -32.19 -1.50
C GLU A 136 12.74 -31.71 -2.83
N HIS A 137 11.81 -30.75 -2.80
CA HIS A 137 10.94 -30.43 -3.93
C HIS A 137 11.37 -29.21 -4.73
N ALA A 138 12.06 -28.23 -4.14
CA ALA A 138 12.48 -27.01 -4.85
C ALA A 138 13.29 -27.30 -6.14
N PRO A 139 14.22 -28.28 -6.18
CA PRO A 139 14.95 -28.60 -7.40
C PRO A 139 14.05 -29.04 -8.56
N ALA A 140 12.91 -29.68 -8.31
CA ALA A 140 11.98 -30.12 -9.34
C ALA A 140 11.34 -28.94 -10.11
N TYR A 141 11.29 -27.77 -9.48
CA TYR A 141 10.84 -26.51 -10.09
C TYR A 141 12.00 -25.67 -10.65
N GLY A 142 13.24 -26.18 -10.58
CA GLY A 142 14.45 -25.43 -10.96
C GLY A 142 14.83 -24.33 -9.97
N ALA A 143 14.30 -24.38 -8.74
CA ALA A 143 14.67 -23.46 -7.67
C ALA A 143 15.83 -24.03 -6.83
N GLN A 144 16.76 -23.16 -6.45
CA GLN A 144 17.85 -23.51 -5.54
C GLN A 144 17.41 -23.35 -4.09
N PHE A 145 17.49 -24.41 -3.30
CA PHE A 145 17.26 -24.34 -1.86
C PHE A 145 18.45 -23.68 -1.15
N ILE A 146 18.18 -22.69 -0.29
CA ILE A 146 19.17 -22.06 0.60
C ILE A 146 18.86 -22.49 2.03
N ASP A 147 19.79 -23.23 2.63
CA ASP A 147 19.64 -23.70 4.01
C ASP A 147 20.25 -22.69 4.99
N TYR A 148 19.41 -22.04 5.81
CA TYR A 148 19.87 -21.13 6.86
C TYR A 148 20.09 -21.81 8.21
N ASP A 149 19.65 -23.06 8.38
CA ASP A 149 19.77 -23.75 9.67
C ASP A 149 21.23 -23.87 10.15
N PRO A 150 22.24 -24.15 9.30
CA PRO A 150 23.63 -24.24 9.74
C PRO A 150 24.15 -22.97 10.44
N VAL A 151 23.65 -21.80 10.06
CA VAL A 151 24.06 -20.53 10.69
C VAL A 151 23.09 -20.11 11.80
N LEU A 152 21.78 -20.33 11.66
CA LEU A 152 20.77 -19.82 12.61
C LEU A 152 20.43 -20.77 13.74
N ALA A 153 20.55 -22.08 13.53
CA ALA A 153 20.15 -23.10 14.49
C ALA A 153 21.30 -23.49 15.43
N THR A 154 20.94 -23.84 16.65
CA THR A 154 21.75 -24.63 17.59
C THR A 154 21.84 -26.09 17.12
N GLU A 155 22.67 -26.89 17.77
CA GLU A 155 22.79 -28.33 17.49
C GLU A 155 21.48 -29.11 17.65
N THR A 156 20.56 -28.60 18.47
CA THR A 156 19.24 -29.20 18.71
C THR A 156 18.16 -28.69 17.74
N GLY A 157 18.52 -27.83 16.78
CA GLY A 157 17.59 -27.24 15.81
C GLY A 157 16.84 -26.00 16.32
N ALA A 158 17.02 -25.60 17.57
CA ALA A 158 16.43 -24.38 18.12
C ALA A 158 17.14 -23.12 17.61
N LEU A 159 16.44 -21.99 17.49
CA LEU A 159 17.06 -20.72 17.13
C LEU A 159 18.14 -20.32 18.15
N ARG A 160 19.33 -19.92 17.66
CA ARG A 160 20.42 -19.49 18.54
C ARG A 160 20.00 -18.27 19.39
N PRO A 161 20.20 -18.29 20.73
CA PRO A 161 19.80 -17.19 21.59
C PRO A 161 20.41 -15.83 21.24
N ALA A 162 21.63 -15.81 20.67
CA ALA A 162 22.26 -14.56 20.24
C ALA A 162 21.55 -13.88 19.06
N PHE A 163 20.69 -14.61 18.33
CA PHE A 163 20.02 -14.14 17.12
C PHE A 163 18.55 -13.77 17.32
N SER A 164 18.03 -13.86 18.54
CA SER A 164 16.65 -13.48 18.83
C SER A 164 16.46 -13.02 20.27
N ASP A 165 15.64 -11.99 20.45
CA ASP A 165 15.29 -11.49 21.78
C ASP A 165 14.05 -12.19 22.37
N ASP A 166 13.24 -12.85 21.52
CA ASP A 166 11.98 -13.50 21.91
C ASP A 166 11.91 -14.98 21.51
N GLY A 167 13.01 -15.54 21.00
CA GLY A 167 13.10 -16.92 20.52
C GLY A 167 12.36 -17.15 19.19
N ILE A 168 11.77 -16.13 18.59
CA ILE A 168 11.00 -16.24 17.34
C ILE A 168 11.64 -15.35 16.27
N ARG A 169 11.67 -14.03 16.46
CA ARG A 169 12.10 -13.04 15.47
C ARG A 169 13.61 -12.87 15.47
N LEU A 170 14.19 -12.78 14.28
CA LEU A 170 15.60 -12.46 14.15
C LEU A 170 15.83 -11.02 14.64
N ASN A 171 16.84 -10.84 15.50
CA ASN A 171 17.39 -9.53 15.81
C ASN A 171 18.42 -9.13 14.73
N ALA A 172 19.06 -7.96 14.88
CA ALA A 172 20.02 -7.45 13.91
C ALA A 172 21.18 -8.42 13.60
N ALA A 173 21.64 -9.19 14.60
CA ALA A 173 22.69 -10.18 14.41
C ALA A 173 22.19 -11.40 13.62
N GLY A 174 20.97 -11.88 13.92
CA GLY A 174 20.31 -12.95 13.17
C GLY A 174 20.03 -12.57 11.71
N GLU A 175 19.51 -11.36 11.49
CA GLU A 175 19.27 -10.83 10.13
C GLU A 175 20.58 -10.70 9.34
N ALA A 176 21.67 -10.28 9.99
CA ALA A 176 22.98 -10.19 9.35
C ALA A 176 23.52 -11.58 8.93
N ALA A 177 23.33 -12.60 9.78
CA ALA A 177 23.74 -13.99 9.47
C ALA A 177 22.93 -14.58 8.30
N LEU A 178 21.60 -14.39 8.31
CA LEU A 178 20.73 -14.77 7.20
C LEU A 178 21.15 -14.07 5.90
N ARG A 179 21.35 -12.75 5.96
CA ARG A 179 21.76 -11.94 4.81
C ARG A 179 23.10 -12.40 4.23
N ALA A 180 24.09 -12.70 5.06
CA ALA A 180 25.40 -13.18 4.58
C ALA A 180 25.26 -14.50 3.80
N THR A 181 24.49 -15.44 4.34
CA THR A 181 24.24 -16.75 3.71
C THR A 181 23.48 -16.60 2.40
N MET A 182 22.43 -15.77 2.39
CA MET A 182 21.68 -15.42 1.20
C MET A 182 22.57 -14.78 0.13
N MET A 183 23.37 -13.77 0.48
CA MET A 183 24.25 -13.08 -0.46
C MET A 183 25.26 -14.06 -1.08
N ALA A 184 25.86 -14.93 -0.27
CA ALA A 184 26.78 -15.95 -0.78
C ALA A 184 26.12 -16.85 -1.84
N ALA A 185 24.85 -17.22 -1.66
CA ALA A 185 24.10 -18.00 -2.65
C ALA A 185 23.74 -17.20 -3.91
N LEU A 186 23.34 -15.94 -3.76
CA LEU A 186 22.90 -15.08 -4.88
C LEU A 186 24.06 -14.52 -5.71
N THR A 187 25.28 -14.50 -5.18
CA THR A 187 26.49 -14.03 -5.88
C THR A 187 27.50 -15.14 -6.17
N ALA A 188 27.12 -16.41 -5.96
CA ALA A 188 28.00 -17.54 -6.25
C ALA A 188 28.37 -17.59 -7.75
N PRO A 189 29.59 -17.99 -8.13
CA PRO A 189 29.92 -18.20 -9.55
C PRO A 189 28.92 -19.16 -10.21
N GLY A 190 28.51 -18.88 -11.45
CA GLY A 190 27.51 -19.69 -12.15
C GLY A 190 26.04 -19.39 -11.79
N VAL A 191 25.79 -18.33 -11.01
CA VAL A 191 24.42 -17.78 -10.86
C VAL A 191 24.03 -16.87 -12.01
N GLU A 192 24.40 -17.17 -13.26
CA GLU A 192 23.75 -16.52 -14.39
C GLU A 192 22.26 -16.91 -14.43
N GLN A 193 21.49 -16.15 -15.20
CA GLN A 193 20.11 -16.53 -15.45
C GLN A 193 20.10 -17.87 -16.21
N ILE A 194 19.69 -18.95 -15.53
CA ILE A 194 19.68 -20.32 -16.10
C ILE A 194 18.75 -20.39 -17.31
N TRP A 195 17.68 -19.60 -17.25
CA TRP A 195 16.72 -19.49 -18.34
C TRP A 195 16.90 -18.13 -19.01
N ALA A 196 17.65 -18.08 -20.11
CA ALA A 196 17.21 -17.17 -21.16
C ALA A 196 15.78 -17.62 -21.50
N PRO A 197 14.75 -16.75 -21.39
CA PRO A 197 13.41 -17.18 -21.76
C PRO A 197 13.55 -17.74 -23.19
N PRO A 198 13.24 -19.03 -23.46
CA PRO A 198 12.90 -19.39 -24.82
C PRO A 198 11.84 -18.36 -25.21
N GLU A 199 11.93 -17.79 -26.40
CA GLU A 199 10.89 -16.87 -26.83
C GLU A 199 9.63 -17.68 -27.16
N SER A 200 9.05 -18.30 -26.13
CA SER A 200 7.65 -18.62 -26.10
C SER A 200 6.91 -17.34 -26.37
N GLU A 201 5.89 -17.44 -27.20
CA GLU A 201 5.08 -16.31 -27.61
C GLU A 201 4.59 -15.50 -26.38
N ASP A 202 4.27 -16.19 -25.28
CA ASP A 202 3.85 -15.60 -24.01
C ASP A 202 4.95 -14.82 -23.29
N ALA A 203 6.20 -15.30 -23.30
CA ALA A 203 7.32 -14.55 -22.72
C ALA A 203 7.63 -13.28 -23.53
N ALA A 204 7.48 -13.33 -24.87
CA ALA A 204 7.62 -12.16 -25.74
C ALA A 204 6.51 -11.13 -25.47
N ARG A 205 5.26 -11.58 -25.45
CA ARG A 205 4.07 -10.76 -25.12
C ARG A 205 4.20 -10.10 -23.75
N ARG A 206 4.68 -10.84 -22.75
CA ARG A 206 4.93 -10.30 -21.41
C ARG A 206 5.99 -9.20 -21.40
N ARG A 207 7.12 -9.38 -22.08
CA ARG A 207 8.14 -8.31 -22.20
C ARG A 207 7.57 -7.07 -22.87
N LYS A 208 6.79 -7.24 -23.93
CA LYS A 208 6.13 -6.13 -24.64
C LYS A 208 5.12 -5.42 -23.72
N PHE A 209 4.29 -6.15 -22.99
CA PHE A 209 3.38 -5.56 -21.99
C PHE A 209 4.14 -4.70 -20.97
N LEU A 210 5.22 -5.24 -20.37
CA LEU A 210 6.01 -4.52 -19.36
C LEU A 210 6.73 -3.30 -19.90
N HIS A 211 7.24 -3.38 -21.14
CA HIS A 211 7.82 -2.24 -21.83
C HIS A 211 6.82 -1.08 -21.95
N HIS A 212 5.59 -1.37 -22.39
CA HIS A 212 4.57 -0.34 -22.61
C HIS A 212 3.94 0.16 -21.31
N PHE A 213 3.90 -0.68 -20.27
CA PHE A 213 3.49 -0.28 -18.93
C PHE A 213 4.37 0.84 -18.37
N GLY A 214 5.66 0.89 -18.77
CA GLY A 214 6.59 1.95 -18.40
C GLY A 214 6.12 3.37 -18.77
N TYR A 215 5.27 3.53 -19.79
CA TYR A 215 4.74 4.84 -20.22
C TYR A 215 3.65 5.42 -19.30
N LEU A 216 3.15 4.65 -18.32
CA LEU A 216 2.02 5.03 -17.45
C LEU A 216 2.45 5.76 -16.15
N ASP A 217 3.39 6.70 -16.25
CA ASP A 217 3.97 7.44 -15.10
C ASP A 217 4.73 6.53 -14.11
N SER A 218 5.50 5.58 -14.65
CA SER A 218 6.35 4.64 -13.87
C SER A 218 7.54 5.28 -13.15
N ASN A 219 7.72 6.60 -13.29
CA ASN A 219 8.78 7.36 -12.64
C ASN A 219 8.45 7.65 -11.18
N THR A 220 7.18 7.87 -10.86
CA THR A 220 6.73 8.13 -9.49
C THR A 220 5.74 7.10 -8.98
N ARG A 221 4.99 6.44 -9.88
CA ARG A 221 4.02 5.41 -9.54
C ARG A 221 4.58 4.02 -9.78
N TYR A 222 4.11 3.11 -8.95
CA TYR A 222 4.63 1.77 -8.90
C TYR A 222 3.50 0.83 -8.56
N PRO A 223 3.18 -0.17 -9.42
CA PRO A 223 2.05 -1.01 -9.11
C PRO A 223 2.13 -1.67 -7.75
N SER A 224 0.98 -1.83 -7.14
CA SER A 224 0.87 -2.27 -5.76
C SER A 224 -0.42 -3.06 -5.62
N PRO A 225 -0.35 -4.32 -5.14
CA PRO A 225 -1.54 -5.15 -4.97
C PRO A 225 -2.65 -4.42 -4.20
N PHE A 226 -3.90 -4.65 -4.61
CA PHE A 226 -5.13 -4.14 -3.99
C PHE A 226 -5.41 -2.63 -4.10
N ILE A 227 -4.39 -1.81 -4.37
CA ILE A 227 -4.53 -0.35 -4.56
C ILE A 227 -4.12 0.11 -5.95
N GLN A 228 -3.74 -0.83 -6.82
CA GLN A 228 -3.21 -0.68 -8.17
C GLN A 228 -1.84 -0.01 -8.23
N PHE A 229 -1.64 1.15 -7.59
CA PHE A 229 -0.36 1.87 -7.57
C PHE A 229 -0.04 2.42 -6.18
N ALA A 230 1.25 2.50 -5.84
CA ALA A 230 1.84 3.28 -4.75
C ALA A 230 2.99 4.12 -5.30
N GLY A 231 3.72 4.86 -4.46
CA GLY A 231 4.99 5.47 -4.84
C GLY A 231 6.04 4.43 -5.24
N LYS A 232 6.90 4.75 -6.20
CA LYS A 232 8.03 3.87 -6.57
C LYS A 232 9.10 3.87 -5.49
N PRO A 233 9.41 2.72 -4.86
CA PRO A 233 10.50 2.65 -3.90
C PRO A 233 11.80 3.17 -4.52
N GLY A 234 12.51 4.04 -3.79
CA GLY A 234 13.73 4.69 -4.27
C GLY A 234 13.53 5.86 -5.24
N ALA A 235 12.34 6.03 -5.83
CA ALA A 235 11.97 7.29 -6.48
C ALA A 235 11.60 8.35 -5.44
N SER A 236 11.61 9.61 -5.86
CA SER A 236 11.27 10.73 -4.98
C SER A 236 10.10 11.54 -5.52
N HIS A 237 9.28 12.06 -4.60
CA HIS A 237 8.30 13.08 -4.87
C HIS A 237 8.78 14.40 -4.23
N TYR A 238 8.98 15.44 -5.04
CA TYR A 238 9.62 16.71 -4.63
C TYR A 238 10.98 16.54 -3.91
N GLY A 239 11.76 15.53 -4.30
CA GLY A 239 13.06 15.24 -3.67
C GLY A 239 12.98 14.43 -2.37
N VAL A 240 11.78 14.11 -1.88
CA VAL A 240 11.57 13.19 -0.76
C VAL A 240 11.40 11.76 -1.29
N PRO A 241 12.27 10.81 -0.92
CA PRO A 241 12.17 9.44 -1.38
C PRO A 241 10.94 8.73 -0.77
N PHE A 242 10.29 7.87 -1.56
CA PHE A 242 9.32 6.92 -1.04
C PHE A 242 10.05 5.81 -0.25
N ASP A 243 9.42 5.35 0.83
CA ASP A 243 9.87 4.18 1.59
C ASP A 243 9.76 2.88 0.75
N ALA A 244 10.25 1.76 1.30
CA ALA A 244 10.23 0.45 0.64
C ALA A 244 8.83 0.00 0.18
N ASN A 245 7.78 0.56 0.80
CA ASN A 245 6.39 0.25 0.56
C ASN A 245 5.69 1.26 -0.35
N GLY A 246 6.40 2.29 -0.80
CA GLY A 246 5.89 3.30 -1.72
C GLY A 246 5.18 4.47 -1.04
N PHE A 247 5.50 4.76 0.22
CA PHE A 247 4.86 5.85 0.99
C PHE A 247 5.87 6.89 1.50
N LEU A 248 5.42 8.13 1.67
CA LEU A 248 6.28 9.26 2.11
C LEU A 248 6.35 9.32 3.64
N ASN A 249 7.14 8.42 4.22
CA ASN A 249 7.40 8.37 5.66
C ASN A 249 8.87 8.65 5.98
N ALA A 250 9.13 9.47 7.01
CA ALA A 250 10.50 9.77 7.43
C ALA A 250 11.21 8.52 8.01
N ALA A 251 10.43 7.60 8.56
CA ALA A 251 10.87 6.28 8.98
C ALA A 251 9.78 5.26 8.62
N PRO A 252 10.15 4.05 8.15
CA PRO A 252 9.18 3.00 7.89
C PRO A 252 8.36 2.66 9.13
N ILE A 253 7.07 2.38 8.93
CA ILE A 253 6.22 1.85 9.98
C ILE A 253 6.60 0.40 10.31
N VAL A 254 6.63 0.07 11.59
CA VAL A 254 6.85 -1.30 12.09
C VAL A 254 5.56 -1.88 12.62
N GLU A 255 5.31 -3.18 12.43
CA GLU A 255 4.09 -3.84 12.89
C GLU A 255 3.89 -3.76 14.39
N ARG A 256 4.90 -4.16 15.16
CA ARG A 256 4.86 -4.03 16.62
C ARG A 256 4.98 -2.57 17.00
N LYS A 257 3.85 -1.98 17.41
CA LYS A 257 3.80 -0.59 17.88
C LYS A 257 4.78 -0.35 19.04
N PRO A 258 5.72 0.61 18.92
CA PRO A 258 6.62 0.98 20.02
C PRO A 258 5.86 1.41 21.28
N ALA A 259 6.44 1.15 22.44
CA ALA A 259 5.85 1.55 23.71
C ALA A 259 5.74 3.08 23.82
N GLY A 260 4.58 3.57 24.23
CA GLY A 260 4.30 5.01 24.34
C GLY A 260 3.95 5.71 23.03
N GLU A 261 4.02 5.04 21.88
CA GLU A 261 3.59 5.60 20.60
C GLU A 261 2.05 5.65 20.52
N THR A 262 1.52 6.83 20.21
CA THR A 262 0.14 7.00 19.72
C THR A 262 0.18 7.09 18.20
N ARG A 263 -0.19 6.00 17.55
CA ARG A 263 -0.02 5.77 16.11
C ARG A 263 -1.25 6.24 15.32
N ILE A 264 -1.05 7.22 14.47
CA ILE A 264 -2.09 7.80 13.62
C ILE A 264 -1.70 7.57 12.16
N LEU A 265 -2.61 7.03 11.36
CA LEU A 265 -2.36 6.81 9.93
C LEU A 265 -3.22 7.78 9.12
N VAL A 266 -2.60 8.53 8.21
CA VAL A 266 -3.30 9.39 7.26
C VAL A 266 -3.34 8.70 5.91
N VAL A 267 -4.53 8.54 5.36
CA VAL A 267 -4.76 7.94 4.04
C VAL A 267 -5.41 9.00 3.17
N GLY A 268 -4.96 9.14 1.93
CA GLY A 268 -5.50 10.15 1.04
C GLY A 268 -4.90 10.08 -0.35
N ASP A 269 -5.07 11.15 -1.10
CA ASP A 269 -4.57 11.31 -2.46
C ASP A 269 -3.36 12.25 -2.53
N SER A 270 -3.16 12.88 -3.69
CA SER A 270 -2.12 13.88 -3.92
C SER A 270 -2.11 14.99 -2.86
N THR A 271 -3.28 15.36 -2.32
CA THR A 271 -3.43 16.34 -1.24
C THR A 271 -2.60 16.01 0.00
N THR A 272 -2.42 14.71 0.31
CA THR A 272 -1.72 14.25 1.52
C THR A 272 -0.23 14.07 1.35
N ILE A 273 0.25 13.93 0.12
CA ILE A 273 1.70 13.78 -0.21
C ILE A 273 2.36 15.09 -0.60
N ASP A 274 1.56 16.11 -0.89
CA ASP A 274 2.00 17.44 -1.30
C ASP A 274 2.55 18.28 -0.12
N GLY A 275 3.44 19.22 -0.42
CA GLY A 275 4.13 20.06 0.57
C GLY A 275 5.66 20.13 0.43
N GLY A 276 6.25 19.41 -0.53
CA GLY A 276 7.68 19.46 -0.86
C GLY A 276 8.63 18.74 0.11
N ASP A 277 8.29 18.67 1.39
CA ASP A 277 9.01 17.93 2.43
C ASP A 277 8.01 17.26 3.39
N ILE A 278 8.39 16.14 4.01
CA ILE A 278 7.58 15.37 4.96
C ILE A 278 7.03 16.26 6.06
N ALA A 279 7.84 17.15 6.64
CA ALA A 279 7.41 18.06 7.71
C ALA A 279 6.35 19.08 7.28
N LYS A 280 6.29 19.40 5.98
CA LYS A 280 5.34 20.35 5.39
C LYS A 280 4.10 19.69 4.80
N THR A 281 4.11 18.36 4.62
CA THR A 281 2.91 17.62 4.27
C THR A 281 1.84 17.75 5.36
N LEU A 282 0.59 17.50 4.99
CA LEU A 282 -0.53 17.51 5.93
C LEU A 282 -0.28 16.57 7.14
N PRO A 283 0.18 15.31 6.96
CA PRO A 283 0.55 14.43 8.07
C PRO A 283 1.69 14.98 8.97
N GLY A 284 2.74 15.56 8.37
CA GLY A 284 3.86 16.12 9.12
C GLY A 284 3.43 17.30 10.02
N ARG A 285 2.56 18.17 9.50
CA ARG A 285 1.97 19.27 10.26
C ARG A 285 1.08 18.76 11.40
N ILE A 286 0.25 17.75 11.14
CA ILE A 286 -0.58 17.11 12.17
C ILE A 286 0.30 16.53 13.30
N GLU A 287 1.39 15.82 12.97
CA GLU A 287 2.33 15.28 13.98
C GLU A 287 2.88 16.40 14.87
N ARG A 288 3.38 17.49 14.25
CA ARG A 288 3.90 18.65 14.99
C ARG A 288 2.86 19.26 15.92
N ILE A 289 1.66 19.52 15.42
CA ILE A 289 0.58 20.16 16.19
C ILE A 289 0.16 19.26 17.36
N LEU A 290 -0.02 17.95 17.13
CA LEU A 290 -0.40 17.03 18.19
C LEU A 290 0.63 16.94 19.32
N ARG A 291 1.93 16.92 18.97
CA ARG A 291 3.02 16.92 19.95
C ARG A 291 3.11 18.21 20.74
N ALA A 292 3.00 19.37 20.06
CA ALA A 292 3.01 20.68 20.71
C ALA A 292 1.86 20.82 21.72
N ASP A 293 0.72 20.22 21.42
CA ASP A 293 -0.46 20.21 22.28
C ASP A 293 -0.50 19.02 23.28
N GLY A 294 0.67 18.50 23.68
CA GLY A 294 0.79 17.56 24.81
C GLY A 294 0.60 16.07 24.49
N LEU A 295 0.43 15.68 23.22
CA LEU A 295 0.48 14.27 22.81
C LEU A 295 1.91 13.92 22.36
N ALA A 296 2.87 13.94 23.29
CA ALA A 296 4.30 13.78 22.99
C ALA A 296 4.62 12.48 22.21
N GLY A 297 3.89 11.40 22.48
CA GLY A 297 4.03 10.12 21.79
C GLY A 297 3.35 10.04 20.41
N ALA A 298 2.76 11.12 19.89
CA ALA A 298 2.11 11.11 18.59
C ALA A 298 3.12 10.77 17.47
N LYS A 299 2.75 9.78 16.66
CA LYS A 299 3.45 9.44 15.42
C LYS A 299 2.44 9.34 14.28
N VAL A 300 2.60 10.16 13.25
CA VAL A 300 1.68 10.26 12.12
C VAL A 300 2.37 9.72 10.88
N TYR A 301 1.82 8.64 10.33
CA TYR A 301 2.32 8.00 9.11
C TYR A 301 1.45 8.40 7.92
N ASN A 302 2.10 8.68 6.79
CA ASN A 302 1.45 9.06 5.56
C ASN A 302 1.32 7.83 4.65
N PHE A 303 0.09 7.48 4.28
CA PHE A 303 -0.25 6.46 3.30
C PHE A 303 -1.00 7.06 2.10
N GLY A 304 -0.71 8.32 1.81
CA GLY A 304 -1.22 9.01 0.62
C GLY A 304 -0.73 8.35 -0.66
N VAL A 305 -1.66 8.16 -1.60
CA VAL A 305 -1.39 7.59 -2.92
C VAL A 305 -1.97 8.54 -3.96
N MET A 306 -1.10 9.09 -4.82
CA MET A 306 -1.49 10.04 -5.87
C MET A 306 -2.69 9.52 -6.68
N SER A 307 -3.73 10.34 -6.83
CA SER A 307 -4.97 9.99 -7.55
C SER A 307 -5.69 8.74 -7.05
N SER A 308 -5.52 8.37 -5.78
CA SER A 308 -6.31 7.30 -5.17
C SER A 308 -7.73 7.78 -4.91
N CYS A 309 -8.73 7.00 -5.31
CA CYS A 309 -10.12 7.21 -4.90
C CYS A 309 -10.42 6.55 -3.54
N LEU A 310 -11.55 6.87 -2.92
CA LEU A 310 -11.96 6.32 -1.63
C LEU A 310 -12.10 4.80 -1.65
N THR A 311 -12.43 4.21 -2.81
CA THR A 311 -12.46 2.75 -2.98
C THR A 311 -11.08 2.14 -2.77
N GLN A 312 -10.03 2.70 -3.39
CA GLN A 312 -8.65 2.25 -3.21
C GLN A 312 -8.17 2.50 -1.77
N MET A 313 -8.46 3.67 -1.19
CA MET A 313 -8.11 3.99 0.20
C MET A 313 -8.73 3.00 1.19
N THR A 314 -10.01 2.64 0.99
CA THR A 314 -10.71 1.64 1.81
C THR A 314 -10.04 0.26 1.72
N HIS A 315 -9.63 -0.15 0.51
CA HIS A 315 -8.91 -1.42 0.33
C HIS A 315 -7.52 -1.38 0.98
N LEU A 316 -6.78 -0.28 0.87
CA LEU A 316 -5.49 -0.11 1.56
C LEU A 316 -5.63 -0.30 3.07
N ILE A 317 -6.63 0.36 3.64
CA ILE A 317 -6.90 0.30 5.07
C ILE A 317 -7.17 -1.13 5.51
N TRP A 318 -8.09 -1.81 4.82
CA TRP A 318 -8.49 -3.17 5.14
C TRP A 318 -7.38 -4.20 4.92
N SER A 319 -6.72 -4.17 3.76
CA SER A 319 -5.74 -5.19 3.36
C SER A 319 -4.40 -5.08 4.06
N ARG A 320 -4.08 -3.90 4.63
CA ARG A 320 -2.74 -3.62 5.14
C ARG A 320 -2.72 -2.81 6.43
N LEU A 321 -3.40 -1.65 6.45
CA LEU A 321 -3.12 -0.67 7.50
C LEU A 321 -3.62 -1.08 8.88
N MET A 322 -4.66 -1.90 8.95
CA MET A 322 -5.16 -2.43 10.23
C MET A 322 -4.14 -3.32 10.94
N ASN A 323 -3.23 -3.98 10.21
CA ASN A 323 -2.18 -4.83 10.81
C ASN A 323 -1.14 -4.02 11.58
N TYR A 324 -0.99 -2.72 11.28
CA TYR A 324 -0.09 -1.83 12.02
C TYR A 324 -0.64 -1.35 13.36
N SER A 325 -1.78 -1.90 13.83
CA SER A 325 -2.40 -1.56 15.12
C SER A 325 -2.56 -0.05 15.38
N PRO A 326 -3.17 0.70 14.44
CA PRO A 326 -3.34 2.14 14.58
C PRO A 326 -4.27 2.51 15.75
N ASP A 327 -3.96 3.61 16.42
CA ASP A 327 -4.83 4.21 17.44
C ASP A 327 -5.92 5.07 16.81
N ALA A 328 -5.68 5.62 15.61
CA ALA A 328 -6.69 6.30 14.80
C ALA A 328 -6.28 6.39 13.31
N LEU A 329 -7.25 6.63 12.43
CA LEU A 329 -7.00 6.99 11.03
C LEU A 329 -7.66 8.33 10.67
N ILE A 330 -7.03 9.05 9.74
CA ILE A 330 -7.61 10.17 9.02
C ILE A 330 -7.68 9.76 7.54
N VAL A 331 -8.85 9.90 6.91
CA VAL A 331 -9.04 9.60 5.49
C VAL A 331 -9.46 10.89 4.79
N VAL A 332 -8.59 11.42 3.92
CA VAL A 332 -8.84 12.65 3.14
C VAL A 332 -9.26 12.25 1.72
N SER A 333 -10.50 12.53 1.34
CA SER A 333 -11.08 12.04 0.08
C SER A 333 -12.13 12.98 -0.52
N GLY A 334 -12.72 12.55 -1.64
CA GLY A 334 -13.91 13.16 -2.24
C GLY A 334 -13.61 13.82 -3.57
N SER A 335 -12.53 14.60 -3.69
CA SER A 335 -12.29 15.32 -4.95
C SER A 335 -11.80 14.41 -6.06
N THR A 336 -10.82 13.54 -5.77
CA THR A 336 -10.35 12.52 -6.73
C THR A 336 -11.49 11.61 -7.19
N ASP A 337 -12.38 11.23 -6.26
CA ASP A 337 -13.56 10.42 -6.58
C ASP A 337 -14.48 11.06 -7.64
N LEU A 338 -14.49 12.39 -7.74
CA LEU A 338 -15.33 13.14 -8.67
C LEU A 338 -14.60 13.50 -9.96
N PHE A 339 -13.39 14.05 -9.91
CA PHE A 339 -12.73 14.48 -11.14
C PHE A 339 -12.15 13.32 -11.94
N GLN A 340 -11.76 12.23 -11.28
CA GLN A 340 -11.08 11.15 -11.98
C GLN A 340 -12.00 10.47 -13.00
N PRO A 341 -13.28 10.14 -12.69
CA PRO A 341 -14.22 9.67 -13.70
C PRO A 341 -14.47 10.66 -14.83
N TRP A 342 -14.38 11.96 -14.56
CA TRP A 342 -14.52 12.97 -15.61
C TRP A 342 -13.33 12.93 -16.58
N THR A 343 -12.12 12.99 -16.06
CA THR A 343 -10.91 13.24 -16.84
C THR A 343 -10.22 11.96 -17.34
N TYR A 344 -10.22 10.92 -16.53
CA TYR A 344 -9.40 9.71 -16.70
C TYR A 344 -10.28 8.47 -16.96
N ASP A 345 -10.23 7.46 -16.11
CA ASP A 345 -11.06 6.25 -16.25
C ASP A 345 -12.53 6.59 -15.93
N PRO A 346 -13.45 6.52 -16.91
CA PRO A 346 -14.80 7.04 -16.76
C PRO A 346 -15.70 6.16 -15.88
N ARG A 347 -15.23 4.98 -15.47
CA ARG A 347 -16.01 4.04 -14.67
C ARG A 347 -15.99 4.45 -13.19
N PRO A 348 -17.15 4.65 -12.54
CA PRO A 348 -17.22 5.01 -11.14
C PRO A 348 -16.39 4.11 -10.21
N GLY A 349 -15.50 4.73 -9.42
CA GLY A 349 -14.65 4.07 -8.42
C GLY A 349 -13.56 3.16 -8.97
N TYR A 350 -13.34 3.15 -10.29
CA TYR A 350 -12.15 2.51 -10.85
C TYR A 350 -10.91 3.33 -10.49
N PRO A 351 -9.76 2.67 -10.29
CA PRO A 351 -8.48 3.32 -10.13
C PRO A 351 -8.03 4.16 -11.34
N TYR A 352 -7.10 5.07 -11.12
CA TYR A 352 -6.56 5.96 -12.15
C TYR A 352 -6.07 5.19 -13.38
N ASN A 353 -6.68 5.48 -14.54
CA ASN A 353 -6.33 4.89 -15.84
C ASN A 353 -6.25 3.35 -15.83
N ALA A 354 -7.06 2.67 -15.01
CA ALA A 354 -7.08 1.21 -14.95
C ALA A 354 -7.36 0.57 -16.30
N PHE A 355 -8.24 1.17 -17.09
CA PHE A 355 -8.55 0.71 -18.44
C PHE A 355 -7.32 0.62 -19.36
N ILE A 356 -6.27 1.41 -19.14
CA ILE A 356 -5.06 1.34 -19.97
C ILE A 356 -4.32 0.03 -19.71
N THR A 357 -4.22 -0.36 -18.43
CA THR A 357 -3.58 -1.63 -18.06
C THR A 357 -4.38 -2.81 -18.60
N GLU A 358 -5.70 -2.78 -18.42
CA GLU A 358 -6.63 -3.79 -18.95
C GLU A 358 -6.50 -3.89 -20.47
N ARG A 359 -6.51 -2.75 -21.18
CA ARG A 359 -6.43 -2.73 -22.64
C ARG A 359 -5.09 -3.22 -23.18
N LEU A 360 -3.99 -2.89 -22.53
CA LEU A 360 -2.68 -3.43 -22.89
C LEU A 360 -2.60 -4.92 -22.64
N TYR A 361 -3.19 -5.39 -21.54
CA TYR A 361 -3.27 -6.81 -21.26
C TYR A 361 -4.07 -7.53 -22.35
N ASP A 362 -5.28 -7.05 -22.66
CA ASP A 362 -6.10 -7.60 -23.73
C ASP A 362 -5.34 -7.62 -25.07
N HIS A 363 -4.63 -6.54 -25.41
CA HIS A 363 -3.89 -6.47 -26.67
C HIS A 363 -2.74 -7.48 -26.75
N PHE A 364 -1.91 -7.59 -25.71
CA PHE A 364 -0.73 -8.46 -25.75
C PHE A 364 -1.06 -9.93 -25.49
N PHE A 365 -2.16 -10.24 -24.82
CA PHE A 365 -2.52 -11.60 -24.43
C PHE A 365 -3.76 -12.15 -25.15
N ASP A 366 -4.34 -11.43 -26.10
CA ASP A 366 -5.35 -11.99 -27.01
C ASP A 366 -4.69 -12.92 -28.04
N THR A 367 -4.94 -14.21 -27.88
CA THR A 367 -4.42 -15.26 -28.77
C THR A 367 -5.02 -15.24 -30.18
N HIS A 368 -6.09 -14.48 -30.41
CA HIS A 368 -6.77 -14.37 -31.69
C HIS A 368 -6.38 -13.12 -32.49
N ASP A 369 -5.70 -12.14 -31.86
CA ASP A 369 -5.22 -10.94 -32.54
C ASP A 369 -3.79 -11.16 -33.08
N PRO A 370 -3.60 -11.28 -34.41
CA PRO A 370 -2.26 -11.47 -34.98
C PRO A 370 -1.31 -10.30 -34.68
N ARG A 371 -1.84 -9.10 -34.37
CA ARG A 371 -1.03 -7.93 -33.98
C ARG A 371 -0.37 -8.10 -32.61
N ALA A 372 -0.90 -8.96 -31.74
CA ALA A 372 -0.26 -9.31 -30.47
C ALA A 372 1.15 -9.92 -30.65
N ARG A 373 1.46 -10.41 -31.86
CA ARG A 373 2.75 -10.99 -32.25
C ARG A 373 3.76 -9.96 -32.73
N GLU A 374 3.33 -8.76 -33.14
CA GLU A 374 4.22 -7.68 -33.61
C GLU A 374 5.15 -7.19 -32.50
N ASP A 375 6.33 -6.64 -32.84
CA ASP A 375 7.42 -6.34 -31.89
C ASP A 375 7.12 -5.28 -30.81
N GLY A 376 5.90 -4.75 -30.79
CA GLY A 376 5.40 -3.77 -29.83
C GLY A 376 4.46 -2.79 -30.52
N LEU A 377 3.93 -1.84 -29.76
CA LEU A 377 3.16 -0.74 -30.31
C LEU A 377 4.10 0.43 -30.57
N SER A 378 3.97 1.09 -31.73
CA SER A 378 4.50 2.45 -31.86
C SER A 378 3.81 3.36 -30.84
N TYR A 379 4.44 4.49 -30.49
CA TYR A 379 3.80 5.47 -29.60
C TYR A 379 2.41 5.90 -30.12
N ASP A 380 2.30 6.16 -31.43
CA ASP A 380 1.02 6.54 -32.05
C ASP A 380 -0.03 5.42 -32.02
N ALA A 381 0.40 4.16 -32.18
CA ALA A 381 -0.49 3.00 -32.08
C ALA A 381 -0.97 2.78 -30.64
N LEU A 382 -0.07 2.93 -29.66
CA LEU A 382 -0.38 2.89 -28.24
C LEU A 382 -1.41 3.97 -27.86
N ILE A 383 -1.17 5.20 -28.30
CA ILE A 383 -2.07 6.32 -28.06
C ILE A 383 -3.43 6.08 -28.71
N THR A 384 -3.46 5.64 -29.97
CA THR A 384 -4.71 5.28 -30.66
C THR A 384 -5.49 4.19 -29.91
N LEU A 385 -4.81 3.14 -29.45
CA LEU A 385 -5.41 2.05 -28.68
C LEU A 385 -6.06 2.57 -27.39
N ILE A 386 -5.34 3.40 -26.63
CA ILE A 386 -5.80 3.98 -25.36
C ILE A 386 -7.00 4.91 -25.58
N TYR A 387 -6.91 5.85 -26.53
CA TYR A 387 -8.01 6.78 -26.79
C TYR A 387 -9.25 6.08 -27.35
N GLY A 388 -9.07 5.05 -28.17
CA GLY A 388 -10.16 4.21 -28.66
C GLY A 388 -10.93 3.55 -27.52
N GLU A 389 -10.19 2.96 -26.58
CA GLU A 389 -10.79 2.33 -25.40
C GLU A 389 -11.48 3.33 -24.48
N LEU A 390 -10.86 4.49 -24.22
CA LEU A 390 -11.47 5.55 -23.44
C LEU A 390 -12.80 6.00 -24.05
N LYS A 391 -12.85 6.17 -25.39
CA LYS A 391 -14.08 6.56 -26.10
C LYS A 391 -15.15 5.47 -25.97
N ARG A 392 -14.77 4.19 -26.10
CA ARG A 392 -15.67 3.04 -25.93
C ARG A 392 -16.27 3.02 -24.52
N LEU A 393 -15.43 3.13 -23.49
CA LEU A 393 -15.86 3.13 -22.10
C LEU A 393 -16.74 4.33 -21.77
N ARG A 394 -16.43 5.52 -22.27
CA ARG A 394 -17.28 6.70 -22.09
C ARG A 394 -18.68 6.50 -22.68
N ALA A 395 -18.78 5.86 -23.84
CA ALA A 395 -20.07 5.52 -24.43
C ALA A 395 -20.81 4.46 -23.60
N GLU A 396 -20.11 3.42 -23.14
CA GLU A 396 -20.66 2.32 -22.34
C GLU A 396 -21.27 2.82 -21.02
N VAL A 397 -20.56 3.68 -20.29
CA VAL A 397 -21.03 4.18 -18.99
C VAL A 397 -21.98 5.38 -19.10
N GLY A 398 -22.25 5.88 -20.31
CA GLY A 398 -23.01 7.10 -20.52
C GLY A 398 -22.33 8.31 -19.88
N TRP A 399 -21.03 8.51 -20.11
CA TRP A 399 -20.22 9.58 -19.52
C TRP A 399 -20.89 10.96 -19.67
N GLN A 400 -20.89 11.75 -18.59
CA GLN A 400 -21.60 13.04 -18.45
C GLN A 400 -23.13 12.99 -18.48
N SER A 401 -23.75 11.80 -18.51
CA SER A 401 -25.19 11.67 -18.30
C SER A 401 -25.55 11.82 -16.81
N PRO A 402 -26.81 12.18 -16.47
CA PRO A 402 -27.27 12.21 -15.08
C PRO A 402 -27.08 10.88 -14.35
N GLY A 403 -27.35 9.74 -15.02
CA GLY A 403 -27.17 8.41 -14.45
C GLY A 403 -25.71 8.09 -14.14
N TRP A 404 -24.78 8.55 -14.97
CA TRP A 404 -23.34 8.44 -14.72
C TRP A 404 -22.91 9.31 -13.53
N GLU A 405 -23.37 10.56 -13.45
CA GLU A 405 -23.09 11.43 -12.31
C GLU A 405 -23.55 10.81 -10.99
N ASP A 406 -24.77 10.26 -10.97
CA ASP A 406 -25.32 9.57 -9.80
C ASP A 406 -24.52 8.31 -9.44
N ALA A 407 -24.06 7.55 -10.44
CA ALA A 407 -23.23 6.37 -10.21
C ALA A 407 -21.85 6.71 -9.60
N VAL A 408 -21.24 7.84 -9.99
CA VAL A 408 -20.01 8.35 -9.38
C VAL A 408 -20.20 8.61 -7.89
N VAL A 409 -21.24 9.36 -7.52
CA VAL A 409 -21.55 9.65 -6.12
C VAL A 409 -21.89 8.38 -5.35
N HIS A 410 -22.73 7.51 -5.92
CA HIS A 410 -23.12 6.27 -5.27
C HIS A 410 -21.92 5.38 -4.92
N GLN A 411 -20.91 5.34 -5.79
CA GLN A 411 -19.71 4.55 -5.52
C GLN A 411 -18.88 5.12 -4.37
N TYR A 412 -18.78 6.45 -4.24
CA TYR A 412 -18.20 7.10 -3.06
C TYR A 412 -18.96 6.74 -1.79
N GLU A 413 -20.30 6.81 -1.81
CA GLU A 413 -21.15 6.45 -0.67
C GLU A 413 -20.92 5.02 -0.19
N ARG A 414 -20.82 4.07 -1.13
CA ARG A 414 -20.53 2.65 -0.83
C ARG A 414 -19.17 2.49 -0.16
N ALA A 415 -18.13 3.17 -0.64
CA ALA A 415 -16.80 3.12 -0.05
C ALA A 415 -16.80 3.74 1.36
N ALA A 416 -17.45 4.89 1.56
CA ALA A 416 -17.59 5.51 2.87
C ALA A 416 -18.35 4.62 3.88
N HIS A 417 -19.41 3.91 3.43
CA HIS A 417 -20.09 2.94 4.29
C HIS A 417 -19.19 1.77 4.70
N ARG A 418 -18.34 1.27 3.80
CA ARG A 418 -17.34 0.25 4.16
C ARG A 418 -16.35 0.76 5.21
N LEU A 419 -15.91 2.02 5.12
CA LEU A 419 -15.07 2.63 6.17
C LEU A 419 -15.77 2.69 7.53
N THR A 420 -17.08 2.99 7.58
CA THR A 420 -17.81 2.97 8.86
C THR A 420 -17.79 1.59 9.50
N LYS A 421 -17.93 0.53 8.70
CA LYS A 421 -17.88 -0.86 9.16
C LYS A 421 -16.48 -1.24 9.62
N LEU A 422 -15.43 -0.92 8.84
CA LEU A 422 -14.04 -1.15 9.23
C LEU A 422 -13.69 -0.48 10.56
N SER A 423 -14.08 0.78 10.73
CA SER A 423 -13.87 1.51 11.98
C SER A 423 -14.57 0.83 13.17
N HIS A 424 -15.81 0.37 12.98
CA HIS A 424 -16.59 -0.27 14.02
C HIS A 424 -16.02 -1.64 14.42
N ASP A 425 -15.78 -2.50 13.44
CA ASP A 425 -15.39 -3.90 13.64
C ASP A 425 -13.99 -3.98 14.28
N HIS A 426 -13.05 -3.13 13.86
CA HIS A 426 -11.70 -3.07 14.44
C HIS A 426 -11.59 -2.19 15.69
N ARG A 427 -12.67 -1.46 16.05
CA ARG A 427 -12.68 -0.48 17.16
C ARG A 427 -11.61 0.60 17.03
N VAL A 428 -11.17 0.91 15.81
CA VAL A 428 -10.22 1.98 15.54
C VAL A 428 -10.98 3.22 15.07
N PRO A 429 -10.80 4.39 15.72
CA PRO A 429 -11.46 5.60 15.29
C PRO A 429 -10.99 6.06 13.90
N ILE A 430 -11.92 6.39 13.02
CA ILE A 430 -11.65 6.94 11.68
C ILE A 430 -12.31 8.33 11.57
N VAL A 431 -11.51 9.34 11.19
CA VAL A 431 -11.97 10.66 10.79
C VAL A 431 -11.95 10.72 9.26
N SER A 432 -13.11 10.57 8.63
CA SER A 432 -13.30 10.68 7.18
C SER A 432 -13.61 12.11 6.80
N VAL A 433 -12.82 12.67 5.89
CA VAL A 433 -12.79 14.10 5.58
C VAL A 433 -13.18 14.27 4.11
N LEU A 434 -14.26 15.01 3.88
CA LEU A 434 -14.52 15.61 2.58
C LEU A 434 -13.57 16.82 2.45
N GLN A 435 -12.60 16.72 1.56
CA GLN A 435 -11.47 17.65 1.50
C GLN A 435 -11.87 19.08 1.08
N PRO A 436 -11.01 20.09 1.34
CA PRO A 436 -11.21 21.42 0.79
C PRO A 436 -11.13 21.43 -0.73
N THR A 437 -11.92 22.29 -1.37
CA THR A 437 -11.82 22.58 -2.80
C THR A 437 -12.03 24.07 -3.07
N ILE A 438 -11.59 24.51 -4.24
CA ILE A 438 -11.79 25.88 -4.70
C ILE A 438 -13.29 26.24 -4.83
N LEU A 439 -14.17 25.26 -5.01
CA LEU A 439 -15.59 25.43 -5.34
C LEU A 439 -16.38 26.24 -4.30
N ARG A 440 -15.92 26.28 -3.05
CA ARG A 440 -16.61 26.97 -1.95
C ARG A 440 -15.95 28.28 -1.54
N LYS A 441 -14.83 28.66 -2.15
CA LYS A 441 -14.14 29.93 -1.90
C LYS A 441 -14.88 31.06 -2.62
N ARG A 442 -15.29 32.09 -1.88
CA ARG A 442 -16.04 33.24 -2.45
C ARG A 442 -15.12 34.23 -3.17
N HIS A 443 -13.96 34.49 -2.59
CA HIS A 443 -13.06 35.55 -3.05
C HIS A 443 -11.91 34.95 -3.88
N LEU A 444 -12.20 34.49 -5.10
CA LEU A 444 -11.17 33.92 -5.97
C LEU A 444 -10.20 35.01 -6.47
N THR A 445 -8.90 34.75 -6.37
CA THR A 445 -7.85 35.55 -7.03
C THR A 445 -7.88 35.35 -8.55
N GLU A 446 -7.10 36.13 -9.30
CA GLU A 446 -7.00 35.98 -10.75
C GLU A 446 -6.46 34.60 -11.16
N VAL A 447 -5.41 34.14 -10.49
CA VAL A 447 -4.83 32.80 -10.70
C VAL A 447 -5.87 31.71 -10.44
N GLU A 448 -6.59 31.82 -9.32
CA GLU A 448 -7.62 30.87 -8.89
C GLU A 448 -8.81 30.78 -9.87
N ARG A 449 -9.18 31.88 -10.55
CA ARG A 449 -10.24 31.86 -11.57
C ARG A 449 -9.87 31.01 -12.79
N GLY A 450 -8.58 30.78 -13.03
CA GLY A 450 -8.08 30.07 -14.21
C GLY A 450 -7.82 28.58 -14.02
N VAL A 451 -8.06 28.00 -12.84
CA VAL A 451 -7.60 26.63 -12.52
C VAL A 451 -8.32 25.52 -13.28
N ALA A 452 -9.53 25.76 -13.79
CA ALA A 452 -10.35 24.76 -14.44
C ALA A 452 -11.40 25.39 -15.38
N SER A 453 -11.90 24.60 -16.33
CA SER A 453 -12.95 25.05 -17.26
C SER A 453 -14.31 25.18 -16.56
N GLY A 454 -15.16 26.10 -17.03
CA GLY A 454 -16.48 26.34 -16.44
C GLY A 454 -17.40 25.12 -16.46
N ALA A 455 -17.38 24.32 -17.54
CA ALA A 455 -18.18 23.09 -17.64
C ALA A 455 -17.78 22.05 -16.57
N PHE A 456 -16.47 21.90 -16.35
CA PHE A 456 -15.95 20.98 -15.35
C PHE A 456 -16.22 21.48 -13.93
N LEU A 457 -16.06 22.78 -13.65
CA LEU A 457 -16.44 23.37 -12.37
C LEU A 457 -17.94 23.22 -12.07
N ALA A 458 -18.81 23.36 -13.07
CA ALA A 458 -20.26 23.16 -12.90
C ALA A 458 -20.60 21.69 -12.57
N TYR A 459 -19.92 20.73 -13.20
CA TYR A 459 -20.04 19.31 -12.83
C TYR A 459 -19.60 19.06 -11.39
N LEU A 460 -18.39 19.53 -11.04
CA LEU A 460 -17.85 19.37 -9.70
C LEU A 460 -18.75 19.99 -8.65
N ASP A 461 -19.28 21.20 -8.88
CA ASP A 461 -20.20 21.88 -7.96
C ASP A 461 -21.43 21.03 -7.63
N ARG A 462 -22.08 20.45 -8.65
CA ARG A 462 -23.22 19.55 -8.48
C ARG A 462 -22.84 18.31 -7.67
N GLN A 463 -21.73 17.66 -8.00
CA GLN A 463 -21.34 16.43 -7.31
C GLN A 463 -20.86 16.69 -5.88
N TYR A 464 -20.12 17.77 -5.65
CA TYR A 464 -19.66 18.16 -4.32
C TYR A 464 -20.83 18.44 -3.40
N THR A 465 -21.88 19.10 -3.90
CA THR A 465 -23.11 19.35 -3.15
C THR A 465 -23.75 18.03 -2.68
N LYS A 466 -23.74 16.99 -3.52
CA LYS A 466 -24.22 15.65 -3.13
C LYS A 466 -23.30 15.02 -2.07
N LEU A 467 -21.98 15.14 -2.21
CA LEU A 467 -21.02 14.63 -1.21
C LEU A 467 -21.12 15.36 0.15
N GLU A 468 -21.36 16.67 0.16
CA GLU A 468 -21.60 17.47 1.36
C GLU A 468 -22.86 16.99 2.08
N ALA A 469 -23.97 16.83 1.33
CA ALA A 469 -25.22 16.30 1.87
C ALA A 469 -25.05 14.90 2.46
N PHE A 470 -24.36 14.00 1.74
CA PHE A 470 -24.06 12.66 2.22
C PHE A 470 -23.15 12.67 3.46
N THR A 471 -22.12 13.53 3.48
CA THR A 471 -21.20 13.67 4.62
C THR A 471 -21.96 14.13 5.88
N ALA A 472 -22.89 15.08 5.73
CA ALA A 472 -23.78 15.52 6.81
C ALA A 472 -24.70 14.38 7.30
N GLN A 473 -25.28 13.59 6.39
CA GLN A 473 -26.07 12.41 6.74
C GLN A 473 -25.24 11.37 7.50
N LEU A 474 -24.00 11.11 7.06
CA LEU A 474 -23.09 10.15 7.67
C LEU A 474 -22.67 10.61 9.08
N ALA A 475 -22.39 11.91 9.26
CA ALA A 475 -22.09 12.51 10.55
C ALA A 475 -23.26 12.38 11.55
N ALA A 476 -24.50 12.44 11.05
CA ALA A 476 -25.69 12.31 11.88
C ALA A 476 -25.92 10.88 12.40
N ARG A 477 -25.42 9.84 11.71
CA ARG A 477 -25.69 8.42 12.02
C ARG A 477 -25.15 7.99 13.39
N ARG A 478 -26.05 7.54 14.27
CA ARG A 478 -25.74 7.12 15.66
C ARG A 478 -24.87 5.87 15.84
N PRO A 479 -25.02 4.76 15.09
CA PRO A 479 -24.35 3.49 15.42
C PRO A 479 -22.81 3.59 15.39
N TYR A 480 -22.27 4.56 14.65
CA TYR A 480 -20.83 4.71 14.47
C TYR A 480 -20.23 5.92 15.19
N ARG A 481 -21.01 6.78 15.87
CA ARG A 481 -20.51 8.06 16.44
C ARG A 481 -19.31 7.96 17.39
N ARG A 482 -19.06 6.78 17.96
CA ARG A 482 -17.91 6.57 18.86
C ARG A 482 -16.61 6.27 18.11
N THR A 483 -16.70 5.65 16.94
CA THR A 483 -15.54 5.19 16.17
C THR A 483 -15.40 5.94 14.85
N PHE A 484 -16.47 6.44 14.26
CA PHE A 484 -16.43 7.13 12.98
C PHE A 484 -16.86 8.60 13.11
N THR A 485 -16.08 9.48 12.50
CA THR A 485 -16.38 10.91 12.35
C THR A 485 -16.39 11.26 10.87
N ALA A 486 -17.51 11.76 10.35
CA ALA A 486 -17.56 12.35 9.01
C ALA A 486 -17.43 13.86 9.14
N LEU A 487 -16.45 14.44 8.46
CA LEU A 487 -16.08 15.84 8.57
C LEU A 487 -16.11 16.49 7.18
N ASP A 488 -16.89 17.57 7.06
CA ASP A 488 -16.91 18.40 5.87
C ASP A 488 -15.96 19.59 6.04
N LEU A 489 -14.90 19.64 5.22
CA LEU A 489 -13.97 20.76 5.13
C LEU A 489 -14.06 21.51 3.79
N SER A 490 -15.08 21.24 2.96
CA SER A 490 -15.23 21.87 1.64
C SER A 490 -15.19 23.40 1.73
N GLY A 491 -15.85 23.95 2.75
CA GLY A 491 -16.01 25.38 2.99
C GLY A 491 -14.99 25.99 3.95
N ILE A 492 -13.91 25.29 4.33
CA ILE A 492 -12.96 25.80 5.33
C ILE A 492 -12.29 27.12 4.92
N PHE A 493 -12.17 27.37 3.61
CA PHE A 493 -11.59 28.59 3.03
C PHE A 493 -12.63 29.54 2.42
N ARG A 494 -13.92 29.39 2.76
CA ARG A 494 -15.01 30.12 2.12
C ARG A 494 -14.79 31.63 2.06
N ASP A 495 -14.36 32.21 3.17
CA ASP A 495 -14.22 33.65 3.37
C ASP A 495 -12.75 34.11 3.35
N ARG A 496 -11.82 33.25 2.92
CA ARG A 496 -10.39 33.59 2.80
C ARG A 496 -10.18 34.44 1.54
N GLU A 497 -9.56 35.62 1.69
CA GLU A 497 -9.33 36.55 0.58
C GLU A 497 -8.02 36.28 -0.15
N GLU A 498 -7.01 35.77 0.57
CA GLU A 498 -5.70 35.48 0.01
C GLU A 498 -5.75 34.34 -1.02
N GLY A 499 -4.77 34.32 -1.93
CA GLY A 499 -4.54 33.17 -2.81
C GLY A 499 -4.34 31.92 -1.95
N THR A 500 -5.14 30.89 -2.22
CA THR A 500 -5.20 29.66 -1.42
C THR A 500 -4.92 28.46 -2.29
N PHE A 501 -5.56 28.38 -3.44
CA PHE A 501 -5.50 27.24 -4.34
C PHE A 501 -4.64 27.54 -5.57
N TYR A 502 -3.85 26.56 -6.01
CA TYR A 502 -3.16 26.62 -7.32
C TYR A 502 -3.74 25.62 -8.33
N ASP A 503 -4.60 24.70 -7.89
CA ASP A 503 -5.55 23.99 -8.73
C ASP A 503 -6.87 23.73 -7.99
N ILE A 504 -7.72 22.82 -8.48
CA ILE A 504 -9.04 22.58 -7.87
C ILE A 504 -9.00 22.04 -6.42
N VAL A 505 -7.89 21.43 -5.99
CA VAL A 505 -7.81 20.68 -4.71
C VAL A 505 -6.55 20.96 -3.91
N HIS A 506 -5.45 21.37 -4.54
CA HIS A 506 -4.19 21.65 -3.87
C HIS A 506 -4.11 23.12 -3.49
N TYR A 507 -3.65 23.35 -2.26
CA TYR A 507 -3.65 24.65 -1.61
C TYR A 507 -2.27 25.00 -1.06
N ASP A 508 -2.02 26.25 -0.70
CA ASP A 508 -0.71 26.71 -0.24
C ASP A 508 -0.34 26.23 1.19
N ASP A 509 0.87 26.57 1.62
CA ASP A 509 1.38 26.18 2.95
C ASP A 509 0.56 26.76 4.13
N PRO A 510 0.20 28.07 4.13
CA PRO A 510 -0.73 28.63 5.11
C PRO A 510 -2.07 27.89 5.19
N ALA A 511 -2.67 27.57 4.04
CA ALA A 511 -3.91 26.81 3.97
C ALA A 511 -3.74 25.38 4.50
N ARG A 512 -2.62 24.72 4.19
CA ARG A 512 -2.27 23.41 4.78
C ARG A 512 -2.18 23.46 6.29
N GLU A 513 -1.64 24.54 6.86
CA GLU A 513 -1.57 24.69 8.31
C GLU A 513 -2.97 24.77 8.96
N ILE A 514 -3.90 25.50 8.34
CA ILE A 514 -5.29 25.61 8.81
C ILE A 514 -5.99 24.24 8.79
N VAL A 515 -5.83 23.49 7.71
CA VAL A 515 -6.42 22.14 7.58
C VAL A 515 -5.78 21.19 8.59
N ALA A 516 -4.45 21.22 8.73
CA ALA A 516 -3.74 20.39 9.70
C ALA A 516 -4.20 20.65 11.13
N ALA A 517 -4.36 21.91 11.53
CA ALA A 517 -4.86 22.28 12.86
C ALA A 517 -6.28 21.77 13.12
N ARG A 518 -7.16 21.87 12.12
CA ARG A 518 -8.51 21.33 12.21
C ARG A 518 -8.49 19.80 12.37
N LEU A 519 -7.71 19.09 11.56
CA LEU A 519 -7.61 17.63 11.63
C LEU A 519 -6.96 17.14 12.93
N ALA A 520 -5.95 17.84 13.44
CA ALA A 520 -5.34 17.55 14.74
C ALA A 520 -6.35 17.66 15.88
N THR A 521 -7.24 18.65 15.83
CA THR A 521 -8.34 18.80 16.81
C THR A 521 -9.30 17.61 16.75
N GLU A 522 -9.73 17.24 15.54
CA GLU A 522 -10.71 16.16 15.35
C GLU A 522 -10.15 14.79 15.73
N ILE A 523 -8.89 14.50 15.38
CA ILE A 523 -8.27 13.22 15.71
C ILE A 523 -8.01 13.08 17.22
N ARG A 524 -7.63 14.17 17.91
CA ARG A 524 -7.54 14.16 19.38
C ARG A 524 -8.88 13.85 20.00
N GLY A 525 -9.94 14.53 19.55
CA GLY A 525 -11.29 14.24 20.04
C GLY A 525 -11.74 12.80 19.76
N ALA A 526 -11.35 12.22 18.62
CA ALA A 526 -11.65 10.83 18.29
C ALA A 526 -10.92 9.83 19.21
N LEU A 527 -9.63 10.07 19.47
CA LEU A 527 -8.83 9.28 20.42
C LEU A 527 -9.43 9.32 21.83
N GLU A 528 -9.86 10.50 22.30
CA GLU A 528 -10.51 10.64 23.61
C GLU A 528 -11.83 9.89 23.70
N ARG A 529 -12.65 9.91 22.63
CA ARG A 529 -13.92 9.17 22.57
C ARG A 529 -13.71 7.66 22.55
N ALA A 530 -12.61 7.19 21.96
CA ALA A 530 -12.28 5.78 21.83
C ALA A 530 -11.70 5.15 23.12
N ARG A 531 -11.18 5.96 24.06
CA ARG A 531 -10.63 5.46 25.33
C ARG A 531 -11.68 4.64 26.11
N PRO A 532 -11.32 3.45 26.65
CA PRO A 532 -12.19 2.67 27.51
C PRO A 532 -12.67 3.51 28.69
N ARG A 533 -13.97 3.55 28.94
CA ARG A 533 -14.51 4.26 30.11
C ARG A 533 -14.26 3.42 31.35
N THR A 534 -13.40 3.90 32.25
CA THR A 534 -13.28 3.32 33.59
C THR A 534 -14.58 3.56 34.39
N PRO A 535 -14.93 2.69 35.34
CA PRO A 535 -16.08 2.89 36.23
C PRO A 535 -16.07 4.26 36.91
N PHE A 536 -14.88 4.74 37.29
CA PHE A 536 -14.64 6.03 37.93
C PHE A 536 -14.96 7.23 37.04
N ALA A 537 -14.59 7.20 35.76
CA ALA A 537 -14.91 8.25 34.79
C ALA A 537 -16.42 8.37 34.53
N ARG A 538 -17.17 7.28 34.75
CA ARG A 538 -18.63 7.24 34.63
C ARG A 538 -19.32 7.96 35.81
N ALA A 539 -18.77 7.84 37.02
CA ALA A 539 -19.27 8.50 38.23
C ALA A 539 -19.06 10.03 38.21
N LEU A 540 -17.89 10.49 37.74
CA LEU A 540 -17.56 11.92 37.65
C LEU A 540 -18.51 12.71 36.71
N ARG A 541 -18.98 12.11 35.61
CA ARG A 541 -19.96 12.76 34.72
C ARG A 541 -21.36 12.83 35.31
N LEU A 542 -21.79 11.81 36.06
CA LEU A 542 -23.08 11.81 36.76
C LEU A 542 -23.12 12.86 37.88
N LEU A 543 -21.97 13.16 38.48
CA LEU A 543 -21.81 14.21 39.48
C LEU A 543 -21.68 15.61 38.83
N GLY A 544 -21.05 15.70 37.65
CA GLY A 544 -20.95 16.95 36.88
C GLY A 544 -22.24 17.39 36.17
N SER A 545 -23.16 16.47 35.88
CA SER A 545 -24.47 16.80 35.26
C SER A 545 -25.54 17.23 36.26
N ARG A 546 -25.23 17.31 37.56
CA ARG A 546 -26.13 17.82 38.62
C ARG A 546 -25.87 19.27 39.03
N ARG A 547 -25.00 19.99 38.32
CA ARG A 547 -24.85 21.44 38.44
C ARG A 547 -25.06 22.13 37.09
N ARG A 548 -26.31 22.20 36.66
CA ARG A 548 -26.86 23.28 35.83
C ARG A 548 -28.31 23.48 36.22
#